data_AF-A0AAV2BHN2-F1
#
_entry.id   AF-A0AAV2BHN2-F1
#
_cell.length_a   1.000
_cell.length_b   1.000
_cell.length_c   1.000
_cell.angle_alpha   90.00
_cell.angle_beta   90.00
_cell.angle_gamma   90.00
#
_symmetry.space_group_name_H-M   'P 1'
#
loop_
_entity.id
_entity.type
_entity.pdbx_description
1 polymer ?
#
loop_
_entity_poly.entity_id
_entity_poly.type
_entity_poly.pdbx_seq_one_letter_code
_entity_poly.pdbx_strand_id
1 'polypeptide(L)'
;MNILPKKRWHVRTKDNIARVRRDEAKAAEEEKELKRRIQLAEQEARTTLLRKKAKGELEKSNELDDGGHLNFFKEIEESGGFVGGKNKEHEEEERAIKEKYEKDIGLLTYLGQNSLEAKGEVPWYLKGNLKELSSTSSEKDEIPNEKYKSRIDPMNDMKKYLSIKEKKHSEKELFVYKKVEDKKACKNEDKKESSKKLSKLEELRAKRLKREKEERQRAQQFLENFRKGPSQPEPVILDDRARQYNSQFNPHLARNNFISPKKYHQDY
;
A
#
# COMPACT_ATOMS: atom_id res chain seq x y z
N MET A 1 -5.85 1.16 -38.12
CA MET A 1 -6.62 0.24 -37.26
C MET A 1 -7.04 0.95 -35.99
N ASN A 2 -8.35 0.98 -35.64
CA ASN A 2 -8.80 1.56 -34.38
C ASN A 2 -8.70 0.53 -33.25
N ILE A 3 -7.82 0.79 -32.28
CA ILE A 3 -7.59 -0.09 -31.13
C ILE A 3 -8.39 0.32 -29.89
N LEU A 4 -9.05 1.47 -29.92
CA LEU A 4 -9.75 2.07 -28.77
C LEU A 4 -10.90 1.18 -28.24
N PRO A 5 -11.74 0.54 -29.08
CA PRO A 5 -12.80 -0.37 -28.62
C PRO A 5 -12.30 -1.60 -27.88
N LYS A 6 -11.02 -1.97 -28.06
CA LYS A 6 -10.39 -3.12 -27.39
C LYS A 6 -9.81 -2.74 -26.02
N LYS A 7 -9.87 -1.47 -25.62
CA LYS A 7 -9.35 -1.00 -24.34
C LYS A 7 -10.47 -0.91 -23.32
N ARG A 8 -10.24 -1.54 -22.16
CA ARG A 8 -11.16 -1.56 -21.01
C ARG A 8 -11.52 -0.18 -20.45
N TRP A 9 -10.70 0.84 -20.69
CA TRP A 9 -10.94 2.21 -20.20
C TRP A 9 -11.73 3.06 -21.19
N HIS A 10 -12.06 2.55 -22.39
CA HIS A 10 -12.75 3.35 -23.37
C HIS A 10 -14.19 3.66 -22.90
N VAL A 11 -14.45 4.94 -22.68
CA VAL A 11 -15.72 5.49 -22.15
C VAL A 11 -16.95 5.03 -22.94
N ARG A 12 -16.83 4.87 -24.27
CA ARG A 12 -17.96 4.52 -25.15
C ARG A 12 -18.25 3.01 -25.23
N THR A 13 -17.50 2.18 -24.51
CA THR A 13 -17.82 0.75 -24.43
C THR A 13 -19.10 0.55 -23.64
N LYS A 14 -19.91 -0.44 -24.05
CA LYS A 14 -21.21 -0.72 -23.43
C LYS A 14 -21.09 -0.93 -21.92
N ASP A 15 -20.04 -1.63 -21.50
CA ASP A 15 -19.79 -1.94 -20.09
C ASP A 15 -19.48 -0.69 -19.26
N ASN A 16 -18.68 0.24 -19.78
CA ASN A 16 -18.37 1.47 -19.08
C ASN A 16 -19.57 2.42 -19.02
N ILE A 17 -20.35 2.52 -20.10
CA ILE A 17 -21.60 3.28 -20.10
C ILE A 17 -22.58 2.70 -19.07
N ALA A 18 -22.69 1.37 -18.96
CA ALA A 18 -23.54 0.72 -17.97
C ALA A 18 -23.06 0.94 -16.53
N ARG A 19 -21.75 1.02 -16.29
CA ARG A 19 -21.20 1.41 -14.98
C ARG A 19 -21.59 2.84 -14.62
N VAL A 20 -21.34 3.79 -15.52
CA VAL A 20 -21.70 5.20 -15.32
C VAL A 20 -23.19 5.36 -15.03
N ARG A 21 -24.07 4.70 -15.81
CA ARG A 21 -25.52 4.74 -15.54
C ARG A 21 -25.92 4.19 -14.18
N ARG A 22 -25.25 3.13 -13.70
CA ARG A 22 -25.53 2.57 -12.37
C ARG A 22 -25.13 3.58 -11.29
N ASP A 23 -23.97 4.20 -11.44
CA ASP A 23 -23.46 5.18 -10.48
C ASP A 23 -24.34 6.46 -10.48
N GLU A 24 -24.74 6.94 -11.65
CA GLU A 24 -25.70 8.05 -11.81
C GLU A 24 -27.07 7.72 -11.21
N ALA A 25 -27.59 6.50 -11.44
CA ALA A 25 -28.86 6.06 -10.87
C ALA A 25 -28.79 6.00 -9.35
N LYS A 26 -27.69 5.47 -8.79
CA LYS A 26 -27.47 5.42 -7.35
C LYS A 26 -27.40 6.81 -6.74
N ALA A 27 -26.63 7.72 -7.34
CA ALA A 27 -26.55 9.11 -6.90
C ALA A 27 -27.94 9.79 -6.95
N ALA A 28 -28.71 9.56 -8.01
CA ALA A 28 -30.06 10.10 -8.14
C ALA A 28 -31.06 9.51 -7.12
N GLU A 29 -30.92 8.26 -6.72
CA GLU A 29 -31.70 7.64 -5.64
C GLU A 29 -31.36 8.25 -4.28
N GLU A 30 -30.07 8.40 -3.97
CA GLU A 30 -29.59 9.04 -2.74
C GLU A 30 -30.09 10.49 -2.62
N GLU A 31 -30.04 11.28 -3.70
CA GLU A 31 -30.59 12.64 -3.72
C GLU A 31 -32.11 12.69 -3.48
N LYS A 32 -32.86 11.73 -4.02
CA LYS A 32 -34.32 11.65 -3.80
C LYS A 32 -34.63 11.32 -2.35
N GLU A 33 -33.87 10.41 -1.74
CA GLU A 33 -34.06 10.02 -0.34
C GLU A 33 -33.72 11.17 0.61
N LEU A 34 -32.63 11.90 0.33
CA LEU A 34 -32.29 13.13 1.05
C LEU A 34 -33.41 14.17 0.94
N LYS A 35 -33.91 14.44 -0.27
CA LYS A 35 -35.04 15.36 -0.47
C LYS A 35 -36.29 14.92 0.29
N ARG A 36 -36.61 13.63 0.28
CA ARG A 36 -37.74 13.07 1.05
C ARG A 36 -37.55 13.31 2.55
N ARG A 37 -36.34 13.10 3.08
CA ARG A 37 -36.03 13.35 4.49
C ARG A 37 -36.16 14.83 4.85
N ILE A 38 -35.65 15.73 4.00
CA ILE A 38 -35.78 17.18 4.18
C ILE A 38 -37.26 17.59 4.21
N GLN A 39 -38.05 17.10 3.25
CA GLN A 39 -39.49 17.41 3.18
C GLN A 39 -40.24 16.91 4.41
N LEU A 40 -39.90 15.72 4.91
CA LEU A 40 -40.52 15.16 6.12
C LEU A 40 -40.16 16.01 7.34
N ALA A 41 -38.88 16.36 7.51
CA ALA A 41 -38.42 17.24 8.58
C ALA A 41 -39.08 18.63 8.51
N GLU A 42 -39.27 19.17 7.31
CA GLU A 42 -39.97 20.44 7.10
C GLU A 42 -41.47 20.35 7.47
N GLN A 43 -42.13 19.25 7.10
CA GLN A 43 -43.51 18.98 7.50
C GLN A 43 -43.65 18.87 9.02
N GLU A 44 -42.75 18.14 9.68
CA GLU A 44 -42.71 18.01 11.14
C GLU A 44 -42.43 19.36 11.82
N ALA A 45 -41.46 20.13 11.33
CA ALA A 45 -41.17 21.47 11.82
C ALA A 45 -42.38 22.41 11.66
N ARG A 46 -43.06 22.36 10.52
CA ARG A 46 -44.28 23.16 10.28
C ARG A 46 -45.42 22.76 11.21
N THR A 47 -45.68 21.46 11.37
CA THR A 47 -46.77 20.98 12.24
C THR A 47 -46.50 21.28 13.71
N THR A 48 -45.25 21.14 14.17
CA THR A 48 -44.85 21.49 15.53
C THR A 48 -44.97 22.98 15.78
N LEU A 49 -44.57 23.84 14.83
CA LEU A 49 -44.76 25.29 14.91
C LEU A 49 -46.24 25.64 15.04
N LEU A 50 -47.11 25.09 14.19
CA LEU A 50 -48.56 25.31 14.26
C LEU A 50 -49.14 24.85 15.60
N ARG A 51 -48.68 23.70 16.12
CA ARG A 51 -49.11 23.19 17.43
C ARG A 51 -48.66 24.10 18.58
N LYS A 52 -47.43 24.60 18.57
CA LYS A 52 -46.92 25.58 19.55
C LYS A 52 -47.70 26.89 19.49
N LYS A 53 -48.02 27.37 18.28
CA LYS A 53 -48.85 28.57 18.08
C LYS A 53 -50.26 28.39 18.64
N ALA A 54 -50.90 27.24 18.38
CA ALA A 54 -52.23 26.94 18.91
C ALA A 54 -52.27 26.84 20.45
N LYS A 55 -51.16 26.44 21.08
CA LYS A 55 -51.01 26.43 22.54
C LYS A 55 -50.75 27.81 23.15
N GLY A 56 -50.57 28.86 22.35
CA GLY A 56 -50.18 30.19 22.82
C GLY A 56 -48.74 30.27 23.35
N GLU A 57 -47.92 29.22 23.14
CA GLU A 57 -46.52 29.19 23.58
C GLU A 57 -45.63 30.09 22.69
N LEU A 58 -45.99 30.26 21.42
CA LEU A 58 -45.21 31.05 20.45
C LEU A 58 -45.34 32.58 20.64
N GLU A 59 -46.40 33.06 21.30
CA GLU A 59 -46.60 34.50 21.50
C GLU A 59 -45.87 35.05 22.73
N LYS A 60 -45.40 34.19 23.65
CA LYS A 60 -44.64 34.59 24.83
C LYS A 60 -43.19 34.99 24.55
N SER A 61 -42.64 34.65 23.39
CA SER A 61 -41.25 34.95 23.01
C SER A 61 -41.12 36.17 22.08
N ASN A 62 -42.22 36.82 21.71
CA ASN A 62 -42.23 37.98 20.80
C ASN A 62 -42.35 39.32 21.55
N GLU A 63 -41.81 39.43 22.76
CA GLU A 63 -41.60 40.74 23.39
C GLU A 63 -40.42 41.43 22.69
N LEU A 64 -40.75 42.21 21.65
CA LEU A 64 -39.83 43.17 21.05
C LEU A 64 -39.48 44.21 22.11
N ASP A 65 -38.20 44.38 22.41
CA ASP A 65 -37.72 45.51 23.21
C ASP A 65 -38.18 46.84 22.59
N ASP A 66 -38.48 47.81 23.44
CA ASP A 66 -39.01 49.16 23.18
C ASP A 66 -38.05 50.09 22.37
N GLY A 67 -37.23 49.51 21.51
CA GLY A 67 -36.15 50.19 20.80
C GLY A 67 -35.72 49.49 19.51
N GLY A 68 -36.63 48.85 18.78
CA GLY A 68 -36.46 48.47 17.36
C GLY A 68 -35.30 47.53 16.98
N HIS A 69 -34.47 47.10 17.95
CA HIS A 69 -33.31 46.26 17.70
C HIS A 69 -33.66 44.79 17.93
N LEU A 70 -33.72 44.04 16.83
CA LEU A 70 -33.91 42.58 16.86
C LEU A 70 -32.63 41.91 17.38
N ASN A 71 -32.56 41.72 18.68
CA ASN A 71 -31.49 40.96 19.32
C ASN A 71 -31.76 39.47 19.19
N PHE A 72 -31.34 38.87 18.06
CA PHE A 72 -31.45 37.42 17.81
C PHE A 72 -30.78 36.54 18.87
N PHE A 73 -29.91 37.10 19.70
CA PHE A 73 -29.16 36.41 20.74
C PHE A 73 -29.58 36.79 22.17
N LYS A 74 -30.60 37.65 22.35
CA LYS A 74 -31.03 38.11 23.68
C LYS A 74 -31.41 36.95 24.59
N GLU A 75 -32.14 35.99 24.04
CA GLU A 75 -32.57 34.78 24.75
C GLU A 75 -31.37 33.88 25.15
N ILE A 76 -30.32 33.83 24.32
CA ILE A 76 -29.08 33.09 24.59
C ILE A 76 -28.21 33.80 25.64
N GLU A 77 -28.17 35.13 25.61
CA GLU A 77 -27.42 35.95 26.57
C GLU A 77 -28.11 35.98 27.94
N GLU A 78 -29.44 36.13 27.99
CA GLU A 78 -30.23 36.09 29.23
C GLU A 78 -30.27 34.68 29.85
N SER A 79 -30.20 33.61 29.04
CA SER A 79 -30.09 32.23 29.54
C SER A 79 -28.68 31.84 30.02
N GLY A 80 -27.71 32.77 30.01
CA GLY A 80 -26.37 32.54 30.55
C GLY A 80 -25.30 32.13 29.53
N GLY A 81 -25.50 32.40 28.24
CA GLY A 81 -24.53 32.14 27.17
C GLY A 81 -24.39 30.66 26.80
N PHE A 82 -24.20 30.39 25.50
CA PHE A 82 -23.95 29.08 24.87
C PHE A 82 -24.59 27.88 25.61
N VAL A 83 -25.79 27.47 25.17
CA VAL A 83 -26.35 26.14 25.47
C VAL A 83 -25.49 25.10 24.73
N GLY A 84 -24.27 24.93 25.21
CA GLY A 84 -23.20 24.11 24.69
C GLY A 84 -23.37 22.64 24.99
N GLY A 85 -24.60 22.14 24.97
CA GLY A 85 -24.82 20.73 24.88
C GLY A 85 -24.43 20.30 23.48
N LYS A 86 -23.19 19.84 23.28
CA LYS A 86 -22.84 19.14 22.05
C LYS A 86 -23.87 18.03 21.87
N ASN A 87 -24.51 17.99 20.70
CA ASN A 87 -25.53 17.00 20.43
C ASN A 87 -24.89 15.62 20.59
N LYS A 88 -25.33 14.85 21.60
CA LYS A 88 -24.76 13.55 21.95
C LYS A 88 -24.75 12.62 20.74
N GLU A 89 -25.81 12.68 19.94
CA GLU A 89 -25.95 11.90 18.71
C GLU A 89 -24.87 12.28 17.69
N HIS A 90 -24.55 13.57 17.55
CA HIS A 90 -23.52 14.04 16.61
C HIS A 90 -22.11 13.62 17.04
N GLU A 91 -21.79 13.66 18.34
CA GLU A 91 -20.49 13.18 18.82
C GLU A 91 -20.33 11.67 18.65
N GLU A 92 -21.40 10.91 18.83
CA GLU A 92 -21.44 9.47 18.61
C GLU A 92 -21.31 9.13 17.12
N GLU A 93 -21.98 9.89 16.24
CA GLU A 93 -21.84 9.77 14.78
C GLU A 93 -20.40 10.08 14.34
N GLU A 94 -19.80 11.18 14.79
CA GLU A 94 -18.41 11.49 14.49
C GLU A 94 -17.45 10.42 15.02
N ARG A 95 -17.68 9.89 16.22
CA ARG A 95 -16.86 8.83 16.79
C ARG A 95 -16.99 7.55 15.96
N ALA A 96 -18.21 7.18 15.56
CA ALA A 96 -18.45 6.02 14.70
C ALA A 96 -17.82 6.20 13.31
N ILE A 97 -17.85 7.41 12.74
CA ILE A 97 -17.18 7.74 11.47
C ILE A 97 -15.67 7.58 11.62
N LYS A 98 -15.07 8.13 12.69
CA LYS A 98 -13.64 8.00 12.99
C LYS A 98 -13.25 6.54 13.19
N GLU A 99 -13.99 5.79 14.01
CA GLU A 99 -13.74 4.37 14.24
C GLU A 99 -13.84 3.54 12.95
N LYS A 100 -14.82 3.82 12.08
CA LYS A 100 -14.93 3.15 10.77
C LYS A 100 -13.71 3.47 9.90
N TYR A 101 -13.32 4.73 9.81
CA TYR A 101 -12.15 5.15 9.05
C TYR A 101 -10.85 4.50 9.59
N GLU A 102 -10.68 4.50 10.91
CA GLU A 102 -9.54 3.85 11.56
C GLU A 102 -9.54 2.34 11.38
N LYS A 103 -10.72 1.68 11.41
CA LYS A 103 -10.87 0.25 11.07
C LYS A 103 -10.52 -0.03 9.62
N ASP A 104 -11.01 0.79 8.69
CA ASP A 104 -10.80 0.62 7.25
C ASP A 104 -9.32 0.79 6.88
N ILE A 105 -8.63 1.74 7.51
CA ILE A 105 -7.17 1.93 7.38
C ILE A 105 -6.37 0.86 8.14
N GLY A 106 -6.99 0.19 9.10
CA GLY A 106 -6.35 -0.80 9.97
C GLY A 106 -5.57 -0.18 11.14
N LEU A 107 -5.83 1.09 11.47
CA LEU A 107 -5.29 1.73 12.68
C LEU A 107 -6.00 1.22 13.93
N LEU A 108 -7.32 1.05 13.87
CA LEU A 108 -8.14 0.53 14.95
C LEU A 108 -8.51 -0.93 14.66
N THR A 109 -7.80 -1.87 15.31
CA THR A 109 -8.07 -3.31 15.20
C THR A 109 -8.45 -3.84 16.59
N TYR A 110 -9.65 -4.40 16.74
CA TYR A 110 -10.07 -4.94 18.04
C TYR A 110 -9.44 -6.30 18.27
N LEU A 111 -8.94 -6.51 19.49
CA LEU A 111 -8.39 -7.79 19.91
C LEU A 111 -9.45 -8.91 19.74
N GLY A 112 -9.14 -9.92 18.93
CA GLY A 112 -10.07 -11.01 18.61
C GLY A 112 -10.75 -10.87 17.24
N GLN A 113 -10.71 -9.71 16.59
CA GLN A 113 -11.06 -9.59 15.17
C GLN A 113 -9.87 -10.07 14.34
N ASN A 114 -9.88 -11.33 13.93
CA ASN A 114 -8.90 -11.82 12.97
C ASN A 114 -9.08 -11.03 11.66
N SER A 115 -7.98 -10.61 11.03
CA SER A 115 -8.02 -9.82 9.77
C SER A 115 -8.84 -10.47 8.65
N LEU A 116 -9.00 -11.80 8.72
CA LEU A 116 -9.84 -12.63 7.85
C LEU A 116 -11.34 -12.36 8.01
N GLU A 117 -11.80 -12.16 9.24
CA GLU A 117 -13.21 -12.03 9.57
C GLU A 117 -13.66 -10.57 9.45
N ALA A 118 -12.79 -9.62 9.80
CA ALA A 118 -13.05 -8.19 9.65
C ALA A 118 -13.23 -7.75 8.19
N LYS A 119 -12.46 -8.34 7.25
CA LYS A 119 -12.55 -8.01 5.82
C LYS A 119 -13.59 -8.85 5.08
N GLY A 120 -14.13 -9.91 5.70
CA GLY A 120 -15.10 -10.83 5.09
C GLY A 120 -14.58 -11.60 3.86
N GLU A 121 -13.35 -11.35 3.42
CA GLU A 121 -12.74 -11.97 2.26
C GLU A 121 -11.55 -12.84 2.68
N VAL A 122 -11.57 -14.08 2.20
CA VAL A 122 -10.43 -14.99 2.34
C VAL A 122 -9.28 -14.44 1.49
N PRO A 123 -8.12 -14.11 2.09
CA PRO A 123 -7.00 -13.54 1.39
C PRO A 123 -6.48 -14.52 0.34
N TRP A 124 -5.86 -13.98 -0.71
CA TRP A 124 -5.47 -14.73 -1.89
C TRP A 124 -4.60 -15.96 -1.60
N TYR A 125 -3.78 -15.93 -0.54
CA TYR A 125 -2.92 -17.04 -0.12
C TYR A 125 -3.66 -18.20 0.55
N LEU A 126 -4.90 -18.01 1.00
CA LEU A 126 -5.77 -19.09 1.52
C LEU A 126 -6.77 -19.57 0.45
N LYS A 127 -7.05 -18.75 -0.56
CA LYS A 127 -8.05 -19.02 -1.61
C LYS A 127 -7.66 -20.19 -2.52
N GLY A 128 -6.36 -20.46 -2.70
CA GLY A 128 -5.85 -21.56 -3.54
C GLY A 128 -5.79 -22.92 -2.83
N ASN A 129 -5.50 -22.91 -1.52
CA ASN A 129 -5.11 -24.12 -0.80
C ASN A 129 -6.31 -24.93 -0.30
N LEU A 130 -7.50 -24.30 -0.22
CA LEU A 130 -8.71 -24.99 0.21
C LEU A 130 -9.22 -26.00 -0.83
N LYS A 131 -8.88 -25.79 -2.11
CA LYS A 131 -9.27 -26.69 -3.21
C LYS A 131 -8.32 -27.89 -3.35
N GLU A 132 -7.06 -27.73 -2.93
CA GLU A 132 -6.08 -28.83 -2.85
C GLU A 132 -6.33 -29.77 -1.67
N LEU A 133 -6.90 -29.29 -0.56
CA LEU A 133 -7.11 -30.12 0.63
C LEU A 133 -8.39 -30.97 0.62
N SER A 134 -9.36 -30.65 -0.25
CA SER A 134 -10.67 -31.35 -0.33
C SER A 134 -10.80 -32.32 -1.50
N SER A 135 -9.78 -32.44 -2.35
CA SER A 135 -9.84 -33.31 -3.53
C SER A 135 -9.40 -34.75 -3.20
N THR A 136 -10.21 -35.46 -2.42
CA THR A 136 -10.30 -36.92 -2.50
C THR A 136 -11.16 -37.28 -3.71
N SER A 137 -10.71 -36.97 -4.92
CA SER A 137 -11.23 -37.54 -6.17
C SER A 137 -10.42 -37.05 -7.37
N SER A 138 -9.48 -37.89 -7.79
CA SER A 138 -9.27 -38.28 -9.19
C SER A 138 -9.46 -37.25 -10.32
N GLU A 139 -8.90 -36.05 -10.23
CA GLU A 139 -8.61 -35.23 -11.40
C GLU A 139 -7.14 -34.79 -11.37
N LYS A 140 -6.35 -35.36 -12.28
CA LYS A 140 -4.95 -35.02 -12.45
C LYS A 140 -4.86 -33.70 -13.20
N ASP A 141 -4.96 -32.59 -12.50
CA ASP A 141 -4.49 -31.31 -13.03
C ASP A 141 -2.97 -31.44 -13.24
N GLU A 142 -2.53 -31.47 -14.50
CA GLU A 142 -1.12 -31.60 -14.86
C GLU A 142 -0.34 -30.39 -14.32
N ILE A 143 0.32 -30.56 -13.17
CA ILE A 143 1.18 -29.54 -12.58
C ILE A 143 2.33 -29.27 -13.58
N PRO A 144 2.47 -28.03 -14.11
CA PRO A 144 3.54 -27.74 -15.04
C PRO A 144 4.91 -28.05 -14.40
N ASN A 145 5.75 -28.76 -15.16
CA ASN A 145 7.10 -29.17 -14.75
C ASN A 145 7.19 -30.11 -13.54
N GLU A 146 6.19 -30.98 -13.32
CA GLU A 146 6.22 -31.98 -12.23
C GLU A 146 7.52 -32.81 -12.21
N LYS A 147 7.98 -33.29 -13.38
CA LYS A 147 9.23 -34.06 -13.52
C LYS A 147 10.50 -33.27 -13.16
N TYR A 148 10.49 -31.95 -13.37
CA TYR A 148 11.62 -31.09 -13.02
C TYR A 148 11.62 -30.80 -11.52
N LYS A 149 10.43 -30.52 -10.96
CA LYS A 149 10.23 -30.30 -9.52
C LYS A 149 10.61 -31.56 -8.72
N SER A 150 10.17 -32.73 -9.15
CA SER A 150 10.50 -34.02 -8.49
C SER A 150 11.98 -34.39 -8.56
N ARG A 151 12.72 -33.84 -9.55
CA ARG A 151 14.17 -34.06 -9.71
C ARG A 151 15.02 -33.10 -8.87
N ILE A 152 14.47 -31.96 -8.49
CA ILE A 152 15.15 -30.94 -7.66
C ILE A 152 14.70 -31.00 -6.20
N ASP A 153 13.68 -31.80 -5.90
CA ASP A 153 13.21 -32.01 -4.55
C ASP A 153 14.23 -32.81 -3.72
N PRO A 154 14.82 -32.22 -2.66
CA PRO A 154 15.77 -32.91 -1.79
C PRO A 154 15.16 -34.12 -1.07
N MET A 155 13.83 -34.18 -0.91
CA MET A 155 13.17 -35.35 -0.31
C MET A 155 13.28 -36.59 -1.18
N ASN A 156 13.27 -36.44 -2.50
CA ASN A 156 13.46 -37.57 -3.41
C ASN A 156 14.89 -38.10 -3.37
N ASP A 157 15.88 -37.20 -3.25
CA ASP A 157 17.26 -37.58 -3.02
C ASP A 157 17.42 -38.32 -1.68
N MET A 158 16.82 -37.81 -0.60
CA MET A 158 16.81 -38.48 0.71
C MET A 158 16.19 -39.89 0.63
N LYS A 159 15.04 -40.05 -0.03
CA LYS A 159 14.41 -41.36 -0.24
C LYS A 159 15.32 -42.33 -0.99
N LYS A 160 16.04 -41.85 -2.01
CA LYS A 160 17.02 -42.65 -2.75
C LYS A 160 18.15 -43.14 -1.81
N TYR A 161 18.74 -42.25 -1.01
CA TYR A 161 19.79 -42.64 -0.06
C TYR A 161 19.29 -43.61 1.02
N LEU A 162 18.08 -43.42 1.54
CA LEU A 162 17.47 -44.34 2.49
C LEU A 162 17.24 -45.72 1.89
N SER A 163 16.69 -45.80 0.66
CA SER A 163 16.48 -47.08 -0.03
C SER A 163 17.79 -47.84 -0.31
N ILE A 164 18.89 -47.11 -0.59
CA ILE A 164 20.22 -47.72 -0.75
C ILE A 164 20.78 -48.19 0.60
N LYS A 165 20.53 -47.43 1.67
CA LYS A 165 20.96 -47.80 3.02
C LYS A 165 20.25 -49.05 3.53
N GLU A 166 18.96 -49.20 3.22
CA GLU A 166 18.17 -50.40 3.53
C GLU A 166 18.64 -51.61 2.73
N LYS A 167 18.87 -51.48 1.41
CA LYS A 167 19.42 -52.55 0.57
C LYS A 167 20.83 -52.99 1.00
N LYS A 168 21.65 -52.05 1.45
CA LYS A 168 22.97 -52.36 2.05
C LYS A 168 22.87 -53.04 3.41
N HIS A 169 21.71 -53.06 4.07
CA HIS A 169 21.51 -53.88 5.27
C HIS A 169 21.08 -55.31 4.91
N SER A 170 20.34 -55.52 3.82
CA SER A 170 19.96 -56.88 3.37
C SER A 170 21.08 -57.61 2.62
N GLU A 171 21.98 -56.90 1.94
CA GLU A 171 23.06 -57.50 1.13
C GLU A 171 24.38 -57.70 1.89
N LYS A 172 24.49 -57.14 3.12
CA LYS A 172 25.67 -57.32 3.99
C LYS A 172 25.78 -58.70 4.65
N GLU A 173 24.77 -59.57 4.50
CA GLU A 173 24.89 -60.98 4.90
C GLU A 173 25.71 -61.81 3.89
N LEU A 174 26.05 -61.29 2.68
CA LEU A 174 26.58 -62.13 1.59
C LEU A 174 27.78 -61.58 0.79
N PHE A 175 28.54 -60.58 1.26
CA PHE A 175 29.78 -60.20 0.54
C PHE A 175 31.00 -59.95 1.44
N VAL A 176 31.61 -61.07 1.79
CA VAL A 176 32.96 -61.24 2.32
C VAL A 176 33.98 -61.02 1.18
N TYR A 177 34.87 -60.04 1.36
CA TYR A 177 36.16 -59.80 0.67
C TYR A 177 36.17 -59.40 -0.82
N LYS A 178 36.46 -58.11 -1.07
CA LYS A 178 37.59 -57.75 -1.95
C LYS A 178 38.17 -56.38 -1.59
N LYS A 179 39.28 -56.41 -0.85
CA LYS A 179 40.19 -55.30 -0.62
C LYS A 179 41.00 -55.11 -1.91
N VAL A 180 40.91 -53.95 -2.55
CA VAL A 180 41.93 -53.51 -3.52
C VAL A 180 42.41 -52.15 -3.07
N GLU A 181 43.70 -52.12 -2.81
CA GLU A 181 44.48 -50.98 -2.36
C GLU A 181 44.76 -50.07 -3.54
N ASP A 182 44.47 -48.77 -3.41
CA ASP A 182 45.13 -47.73 -4.18
C ASP A 182 45.47 -46.57 -3.25
N LYS A 183 46.69 -46.61 -2.71
CA LYS A 183 47.40 -45.44 -2.20
C LYS A 183 48.29 -44.93 -3.33
N LYS A 184 48.05 -43.73 -3.85
CA LYS A 184 49.09 -42.92 -4.50
C LYS A 184 48.80 -41.41 -4.43
N ALA A 185 49.65 -40.76 -3.64
CA ALA A 185 50.22 -39.42 -3.80
C ALA A 185 49.28 -38.20 -3.80
N CYS A 186 49.16 -37.59 -2.62
CA CYS A 186 48.92 -36.17 -2.45
C CYS A 186 50.09 -35.35 -3.04
N LYS A 187 49.85 -34.63 -4.15
CA LYS A 187 50.74 -33.59 -4.67
C LYS A 187 50.27 -32.22 -4.17
N ASN A 188 51.16 -31.53 -3.46
CA ASN A 188 50.99 -30.17 -2.99
C ASN A 188 51.03 -29.17 -4.17
N GLU A 189 49.90 -28.76 -4.72
CA GLU A 189 49.83 -27.60 -5.63
C GLU A 189 48.83 -26.50 -5.20
N ASP A 190 48.00 -26.74 -4.18
CA ASP A 190 46.90 -25.82 -3.84
C ASP A 190 47.30 -24.55 -3.06
N LYS A 191 48.57 -24.42 -2.63
CA LYS A 191 49.00 -23.28 -1.78
C LYS A 191 49.20 -21.96 -2.52
N LYS A 192 49.50 -21.98 -3.83
CA LYS A 192 49.68 -20.74 -4.64
C LYS A 192 48.38 -20.17 -5.17
N GLU A 193 47.35 -20.99 -5.35
CA GLU A 193 46.03 -20.54 -5.77
C GLU A 193 45.22 -19.99 -4.60
N SER A 194 45.34 -20.58 -3.41
CA SER A 194 44.64 -20.10 -2.21
C SER A 194 45.12 -18.72 -1.77
N SER A 195 46.42 -18.41 -1.84
CA SER A 195 46.96 -17.08 -1.49
C SER A 195 46.50 -15.97 -2.45
N LYS A 196 46.43 -16.24 -3.76
CA LYS A 196 45.87 -15.32 -4.77
C LYS A 196 44.35 -15.14 -4.62
N LYS A 197 43.64 -16.20 -4.22
CA LYS A 197 42.21 -16.12 -3.89
C LYS A 197 41.97 -15.30 -2.62
N LEU A 198 42.86 -15.40 -1.63
CA LEU A 198 42.82 -14.58 -0.41
C LEU A 198 43.05 -13.09 -0.71
N SER A 199 44.04 -12.73 -1.54
CA SER A 199 44.26 -11.33 -1.93
C SER A 199 43.13 -10.75 -2.79
N LYS A 200 42.59 -11.55 -3.72
CA LYS A 200 41.40 -11.16 -4.51
C LYS A 200 40.18 -10.92 -3.63
N LEU A 201 39.98 -11.75 -2.61
CA LEU A 201 38.88 -11.65 -1.67
C LEU A 201 39.07 -10.44 -0.72
N GLU A 202 40.31 -10.13 -0.36
CA GLU A 202 40.68 -8.93 0.40
C GLU A 202 40.45 -7.64 -0.40
N GLU A 203 40.76 -7.62 -1.70
CA GLU A 203 40.39 -6.52 -2.60
C GLU A 203 38.86 -6.29 -2.63
N LEU A 204 38.07 -7.38 -2.70
CA LEU A 204 36.61 -7.29 -2.68
C LEU A 204 36.08 -6.77 -1.35
N ARG A 205 36.69 -7.17 -0.22
CA ARG A 205 36.37 -6.62 1.11
C ARG A 205 36.70 -5.13 1.20
N ALA A 206 37.86 -4.71 0.69
CA ALA A 206 38.25 -3.30 0.67
C ALA A 206 37.28 -2.46 -0.19
N LYS A 207 36.86 -2.97 -1.36
CA LYS A 207 35.84 -2.32 -2.20
C LYS A 207 34.50 -2.22 -1.48
N ARG A 208 34.07 -3.28 -0.77
CA ARG A 208 32.84 -3.27 0.03
C ARG A 208 32.90 -2.22 1.14
N LEU A 209 33.99 -2.18 1.91
CA LEU A 209 34.19 -1.21 2.98
C LEU A 209 34.22 0.23 2.46
N LYS A 210 34.81 0.47 1.27
CA LYS A 210 34.76 1.80 0.64
C LYS A 210 33.33 2.22 0.31
N ARG A 211 32.55 1.34 -0.33
CA ARG A 211 31.13 1.60 -0.64
C ARG A 211 30.30 1.86 0.62
N GLU A 212 30.48 1.03 1.65
CA GLU A 212 29.76 1.19 2.92
C GLU A 212 30.13 2.50 3.62
N LYS A 213 31.41 2.90 3.59
CA LYS A 213 31.85 4.20 4.11
C LYS A 213 31.24 5.37 3.33
N GLU A 214 31.22 5.31 2.01
CA GLU A 214 30.61 6.35 1.16
C GLU A 214 29.10 6.48 1.41
N GLU A 215 28.37 5.37 1.48
CA GLU A 215 26.94 5.36 1.81
C GLU A 215 26.68 5.87 3.23
N ARG A 216 27.52 5.50 4.20
CA ARG A 216 27.44 6.01 5.58
C ARG A 216 27.72 7.51 5.64
N GLN A 217 28.70 8.01 4.92
CA GLN A 217 28.98 9.45 4.82
C GLN A 217 27.80 10.19 4.19
N ARG A 218 27.21 9.66 3.11
CA ARG A 218 26.03 10.24 2.46
C ARG A 218 24.82 10.28 3.40
N ALA A 219 24.58 9.21 4.16
CA ALA A 219 23.53 9.16 5.16
C ALA A 219 23.77 10.15 6.31
N GLN A 220 25.02 10.30 6.76
CA GLN A 220 25.41 11.29 7.76
C GLN A 220 25.18 12.72 7.26
N GLN A 221 25.60 13.04 6.04
CA GLN A 221 25.34 14.34 5.42
C GLN A 221 23.84 14.65 5.34
N PHE A 222 23.02 13.67 4.97
CA PHE A 222 21.57 13.82 4.95
C PHE A 222 21.01 14.14 6.36
N LEU A 223 21.45 13.42 7.39
CA LEU A 223 21.05 13.66 8.77
C LEU A 223 21.54 15.03 9.29
N GLU A 224 22.74 15.46 8.92
CA GLU A 224 23.24 16.78 9.25
C GLU A 224 22.43 17.88 8.58
N ASN A 225 22.09 17.72 7.30
CA ASN A 225 21.23 18.66 6.59
C ASN A 225 19.84 18.72 7.22
N PHE A 226 19.29 17.59 7.65
CA PHE A 226 18.01 17.52 8.36
C PHE A 226 18.08 18.26 9.71
N ARG A 227 19.19 18.13 10.44
CA ARG A 227 19.42 18.82 11.72
C ARG A 227 19.65 20.32 11.57
N LYS A 228 20.27 20.76 10.47
CA LYS A 228 20.54 22.18 10.18
C LYS A 228 19.29 22.96 9.75
N GLY A 229 18.14 22.30 9.61
CA GLY A 229 16.90 22.92 9.15
C GLY A 229 16.91 23.18 7.63
N PRO A 230 15.77 23.62 7.05
CA PRO A 230 15.72 23.92 5.62
C PRO A 230 16.73 25.03 5.30
N SER A 231 17.74 24.73 4.47
CA SER A 231 18.58 25.77 3.90
C SER A 231 17.74 26.70 3.03
N GLN A 232 18.23 27.92 2.82
CA GLN A 232 17.63 28.93 1.94
C GLN A 232 17.02 28.30 0.68
N PRO A 233 15.82 28.73 0.25
CA PRO A 233 15.13 28.12 -0.89
C PRO A 233 16.06 28.14 -2.11
N GLU A 234 16.27 26.97 -2.71
CA GLU A 234 17.03 26.90 -3.96
C GLU A 234 16.38 27.84 -4.99
N PRO A 235 17.18 28.59 -5.77
CA PRO A 235 16.64 29.52 -6.75
C PRO A 235 15.74 28.75 -7.72
N VAL A 236 14.48 29.17 -7.81
CA VAL A 236 13.52 28.56 -8.73
C VAL A 236 13.97 28.87 -10.16
N ILE A 237 14.53 27.87 -10.83
CA ILE A 237 14.84 27.96 -12.26
C ILE A 237 13.50 28.10 -12.99
N LEU A 238 13.21 29.24 -13.60
CA LEU A 238 11.94 29.48 -14.30
C LEU A 238 11.91 28.87 -15.70
N ASP A 239 13.06 28.79 -16.37
CA ASP A 239 13.17 28.28 -17.73
C ASP A 239 13.24 26.75 -17.76
N ASP A 240 12.21 26.11 -18.34
CA ASP A 240 12.09 24.66 -18.45
C ASP A 240 13.24 24.02 -19.23
N ARG A 241 13.89 24.75 -20.15
CA ARG A 241 15.04 24.24 -20.91
C ARG A 241 16.32 24.17 -20.08
N ALA A 242 16.42 25.00 -19.03
CA ALA A 242 17.55 25.00 -18.11
C ALA A 242 17.37 23.99 -16.95
N ARG A 243 16.18 23.40 -16.79
CA ARG A 243 15.91 22.39 -15.76
C ARG A 243 16.64 21.08 -16.11
N GLN A 244 17.32 20.51 -15.13
CA GLN A 244 17.91 19.18 -15.26
C GLN A 244 16.84 18.11 -15.03
N TYR A 245 16.75 17.13 -15.92
CA TYR A 245 15.83 16.01 -15.74
C TYR A 245 16.47 14.94 -14.84
N ASN A 246 15.73 14.44 -13.86
CA ASN A 246 16.18 13.30 -13.05
C ASN A 246 15.81 12.00 -13.77
N SER A 247 16.77 11.38 -14.47
CA SER A 247 16.55 10.08 -15.11
C SER A 247 17.08 8.94 -14.25
N GLN A 248 16.23 7.93 -14.02
CA GLN A 248 16.59 6.72 -13.27
C GLN A 248 17.54 5.81 -14.05
N PHE A 249 17.42 5.80 -15.38
CA PHE A 249 18.12 4.84 -16.22
C PHE A 249 19.47 5.34 -16.76
N ASN A 250 19.74 6.65 -16.77
CA ASN A 250 21.03 7.22 -17.21
C ASN A 250 21.27 8.62 -16.58
N PRO A 251 21.58 8.68 -15.28
CA PRO A 251 21.67 9.96 -14.56
C PRO A 251 22.77 10.89 -15.07
N HIS A 252 23.84 10.34 -15.66
CA HIS A 252 24.93 11.13 -16.24
C HIS A 252 24.52 11.87 -17.53
N LEU A 253 23.66 11.28 -18.36
CA LEU A 253 23.20 11.91 -19.61
C LEU A 253 22.17 13.01 -19.34
N ALA A 254 21.27 12.78 -18.38
CA ALA A 254 20.18 13.70 -18.08
C ALA A 254 20.64 14.99 -17.37
N ARG A 255 21.88 15.01 -16.85
CA ARG A 255 22.50 16.15 -16.17
C ARG A 255 23.36 17.03 -17.11
N ASN A 256 23.61 16.60 -18.35
CA ASN A 256 24.53 17.26 -19.28
C ASN A 256 23.84 18.29 -20.20
N ASN A 257 22.91 19.09 -19.68
CA ASN A 257 22.28 20.18 -20.43
C ASN A 257 23.17 21.44 -20.46
N PHE A 258 24.42 21.33 -20.92
CA PHE A 258 25.29 22.49 -21.08
C PHE A 258 25.01 23.15 -22.44
N ILE A 259 24.10 24.13 -22.46
CA ILE A 259 24.02 25.08 -23.56
C ILE A 259 25.21 26.02 -23.40
N SER A 260 26.29 25.80 -24.15
CA SER A 260 27.36 26.81 -24.23
C SER A 260 26.76 28.09 -24.82
N PRO A 261 26.98 29.27 -24.20
CA PRO A 261 26.52 30.52 -24.78
C PRO A 261 27.20 30.69 -26.15
N LYS A 262 26.40 30.80 -27.21
CA LYS A 262 26.90 31.17 -28.53
C LYS A 262 27.58 32.52 -28.41
N LYS A 263 28.91 32.55 -28.48
CA LYS A 263 29.68 33.78 -28.67
C LYS A 263 29.30 34.31 -30.06
N TYR A 264 28.50 35.37 -30.10
CA TYR A 264 28.33 36.13 -31.33
C TYR A 264 29.66 36.85 -31.57
N HIS A 265 30.35 36.50 -32.65
CA HIS A 265 31.39 37.33 -33.21
C HIS A 265 30.70 38.60 -33.72
N GLN A 266 30.95 39.72 -33.04
CA GLN A 266 30.67 41.04 -33.60
C GLN A 266 31.80 41.35 -34.56
N ASP A 267 31.57 41.04 -35.83
CA ASP A 267 32.38 41.55 -36.92
C ASP A 267 32.01 43.03 -37.08
N TYR A 268 32.93 43.91 -36.67
CA TYR A 268 32.97 45.33 -37.05
C TYR A 268 34.16 45.55 -37.98
#